data_AF-A0A3D1UBR3-F1
#
_entry.id   AF-A0A3D1UBR3-F1
#
_cell.length_a   1.000
_cell.length_b   1.000
_cell.length_c   1.000
_cell.angle_alpha   90.00
_cell.angle_beta   90.00
_cell.angle_gamma   90.00
#
_symmetry.space_group_name_H-M   'P 1'
#
loop_
_entity.id
_entity.type
_entity.pdbx_description
1 polymer ?
#
loop_
_entity_poly.entity_id
_entity_poly.type
_entity_poly.pdbx_seq_one_letter_code
_entity_poly.pdbx_strand_id
1 'polypeptide(L)'
;MAITTDHIVGAAVGVGLAAAGYYFYRKNQDKVDQFLRDHGMNIPVREGKPLATMNIEELATLKERVEDLLAEREAAAKAAAEVK
;
A
#
# COMPACT_ATOMS: atom_id res chain seq x y z
N MET A 1 -35.96 -6.61 19.80
CA MET A 1 -35.13 -5.54 20.38
C MET A 1 -35.33 -4.31 19.51
N ALA A 2 -35.96 -3.25 20.03
CA ALA A 2 -36.24 -2.05 19.25
C ALA A 2 -34.96 -1.20 19.16
N ILE A 3 -34.58 -0.81 17.95
CA ILE A 3 -33.47 0.13 17.74
C ILE A 3 -33.95 1.50 18.24
N THR A 4 -33.34 2.00 19.31
CA THR A 4 -33.65 3.31 19.88
C THR A 4 -32.79 4.40 19.25
N THR A 5 -33.21 5.66 19.36
CA THR A 5 -32.49 6.84 18.84
C THR A 5 -31.03 6.89 19.29
N ASP A 6 -30.72 6.44 20.51
CA ASP A 6 -29.36 6.41 21.05
C ASP A 6 -28.42 5.49 20.27
N HIS A 7 -28.93 4.38 19.73
CA HIS A 7 -28.14 3.48 18.88
C HIS A 7 -27.78 4.14 17.54
N ILE A 8 -28.71 4.95 17.00
CA ILE A 8 -28.49 5.69 15.75
C ILE A 8 -27.48 6.82 15.97
N VAL A 9 -27.60 7.56 17.08
CA VAL A 9 -26.64 8.61 17.45
C VAL A 9 -25.25 8.02 17.70
N GLY A 10 -25.16 6.92 18.46
CA GLY A 10 -23.90 6.22 18.69
C GLY A 10 -23.25 5.74 17.40
N ALA A 11 -24.04 5.14 16.49
CA ALA A 11 -23.55 4.72 15.18
C ALA A 11 -23.08 5.91 14.33
N ALA A 12 -23.84 7.01 14.29
CA ALA A 12 -23.48 8.20 13.52
C ALA A 12 -22.17 8.84 14.00
N VAL A 13 -21.98 8.95 15.32
CA VAL A 13 -20.74 9.46 15.92
C VAL A 13 -19.56 8.54 15.62
N GLY A 14 -19.76 7.23 15.75
CA GLY A 14 -18.72 6.23 15.44
C GLY A 14 -18.26 6.29 13.98
N VAL A 15 -19.20 6.36 13.04
CA VAL A 15 -18.91 6.50 11.60
C VAL A 15 -18.22 7.84 11.31
N GLY A 16 -18.66 8.92 11.95
CA GLY A 16 -18.05 10.25 11.80
C GLY A 16 -16.58 10.27 12.24
N LEU A 17 -16.28 9.71 13.42
CA LEU A 17 -14.90 9.58 13.92
C LEU A 17 -14.03 8.69 13.04
N ALA A 18 -14.56 7.55 12.59
CA ALA A 18 -13.84 6.64 11.70
C ALA A 18 -13.51 7.31 10.35
N ALA A 19 -14.47 8.03 9.76
CA ALA A 19 -14.26 8.75 8.51
C ALA A 19 -13.23 9.88 8.66
N ALA A 20 -13.27 10.64 9.75
CA ALA A 20 -12.28 11.68 10.04
C ALA A 20 -10.88 11.07 10.23
N GLY A 21 -10.76 10.01 11.03
CA GLY A 21 -9.51 9.28 11.23
C GLY A 21 -8.94 8.73 9.91
N TYR A 22 -9.80 8.14 9.07
CA TYR A 22 -9.42 7.68 7.73
C TYR A 22 -8.97 8.83 6.83
N TYR A 23 -9.61 9.99 6.90
CA TYR A 23 -9.22 11.16 6.12
C TYR A 23 -7.83 11.67 6.53
N PHE A 24 -7.56 11.79 7.82
CA PHE A 24 -6.23 12.17 8.33
C PHE A 24 -5.17 11.12 7.99
N TYR A 25 -5.49 9.83 8.13
CA TYR A 25 -4.61 8.75 7.71
C TYR A 25 -4.27 8.88 6.22
N ARG A 26 -5.28 9.03 5.35
CA ARG A 26 -5.06 9.12 3.89
C ARG A 26 -4.19 10.32 3.50
N LYS A 27 -4.29 11.45 4.20
CA LYS A 27 -3.47 12.65 3.90
C LYS A 27 -2.00 12.46 4.26
N ASN A 28 -1.72 11.65 5.28
CA ASN A 28 -0.38 11.46 5.84
C ASN A 28 0.09 10.01 5.77
N GLN A 29 -0.52 9.22 4.88
CA GLN A 29 -0.42 7.77 4.84
C GLN A 29 1.04 7.31 4.77
N ASP A 30 1.86 7.96 3.93
CA ASP A 30 3.28 7.62 3.80
C ASP A 30 4.06 7.75 5.12
N LYS A 31 3.77 8.79 5.91
CA LYS A 31 4.43 9.01 7.20
C LYS A 31 3.94 8.02 8.26
N VAL A 32 2.65 7.70 8.23
CA VAL A 32 2.07 6.73 9.15
C VAL A 32 2.58 5.33 8.83
N ASP A 33 2.57 4.94 7.56
CA ASP A 33 3.07 3.64 7.12
C ASP A 33 4.56 3.50 7.44
N GLN A 34 5.36 4.57 7.29
CA GLN A 34 6.77 4.56 7.70
C GLN A 34 6.93 4.43 9.21
N PHE A 35 6.18 5.20 10.01
CA PHE A 35 6.20 5.07 11.47
C PHE A 35 5.82 3.65 11.94
N LEU A 36 4.81 3.04 11.31
CA LEU A 36 4.37 1.70 11.64
C LEU A 36 5.41 0.63 11.23
N ARG A 37 6.12 0.83 10.10
CA ARG A 37 7.27 0.01 9.70
C ARG A 37 8.43 0.13 10.67
N ASP A 38 8.72 1.35 11.13
CA ASP A 38 9.78 1.62 12.12
C ASP A 38 9.53 0.88 13.45
N HIS A 39 8.26 0.58 13.75
CA HIS A 39 7.84 -0.24 14.90
C HIS A 39 7.77 -1.75 14.61
N GLY A 40 8.27 -2.21 13.47
CA GLY A 40 8.40 -3.63 13.11
C GLY A 40 7.17 -4.25 12.45
N MET A 41 6.19 -3.44 12.02
CA MET A 41 5.05 -3.95 11.26
C MET A 41 5.37 -4.06 9.77
N ASN A 42 5.19 -5.25 9.21
CA ASN A 42 5.37 -5.49 7.77
C ASN A 42 4.16 -4.94 6.99
N ILE A 43 4.26 -3.69 6.54
CA ILE A 43 3.26 -3.06 5.68
C ILE A 43 3.62 -3.32 4.22
N PRO A 44 2.70 -3.74 3.34
CA PRO A 44 3.01 -3.91 1.92
C PRO A 44 3.39 -2.58 1.27
N VAL A 45 4.41 -2.58 0.41
CA VAL A 45 4.80 -1.41 -0.38
C VAL A 45 3.70 -1.10 -1.40
N ARG A 46 3.28 0.17 -1.48
CA ARG A 46 2.21 0.57 -2.41
C ARG A 46 2.79 0.78 -3.81
N GLU A 47 2.41 -0.09 -4.74
CA GLU A 47 2.86 -0.05 -6.14
C GLU A 47 2.40 1.20 -6.92
N GLY A 48 1.36 1.89 -6.46
CA GLY A 48 0.81 3.11 -7.09
C GLY A 48 1.35 4.44 -6.54
N LYS A 49 2.38 4.40 -5.69
CA LYS A 49 2.98 5.60 -5.09
C LYS A 49 3.91 6.29 -6.11
N PRO A 50 3.91 7.63 -6.24
CA PRO A 50 4.87 8.32 -7.09
C PRO A 50 6.31 8.01 -6.67
N LEU A 51 7.20 7.70 -7.62
CA LEU A 51 8.61 7.36 -7.34
C LEU A 51 9.31 8.42 -6.46
N ALA A 52 8.98 9.70 -6.67
CA ALA A 52 9.56 10.82 -5.92
C ALA A 52 9.16 10.87 -4.44
N THR A 53 8.13 10.13 -4.02
CA THR A 53 7.68 10.09 -2.62
C THR A 53 7.99 8.76 -1.94
N MET A 54 8.53 7.78 -2.67
CA MET A 54 8.94 6.48 -2.11
C MET A 54 10.15 6.63 -1.17
N ASN A 55 10.18 5.80 -0.13
CA ASN A 55 11.37 5.68 0.72
C ASN A 55 12.42 4.74 0.06
N ILE A 56 13.63 4.68 0.62
CA ILE A 56 14.76 3.91 0.03
C ILE A 56 14.47 2.41 -0.04
N GLU A 57 13.76 1.85 0.94
CA GLU A 57 13.37 0.44 0.97
C GLU A 57 12.36 0.12 -0.13
N GLU A 58 11.32 0.95 -0.28
CA GLU A 58 10.33 0.85 -1.34
C GLU A 58 10.96 0.93 -2.73
N LEU A 59 11.94 1.83 -2.92
CA LEU A 59 12.68 1.96 -4.17
C LEU A 59 13.56 0.73 -4.46
N ALA A 60 14.21 0.17 -3.43
CA ALA A 60 15.03 -1.03 -3.57
C ALA A 60 14.18 -2.25 -3.94
N THR A 61 13.03 -2.45 -3.28
CA THR A 61 12.09 -3.53 -3.60
C THR A 61 11.53 -3.38 -5.02
N LEU A 62 11.18 -2.16 -5.43
CA LEU A 62 10.69 -1.92 -6.79
C LEU A 62 11.77 -2.21 -7.84
N LYS A 63 13.02 -1.83 -7.55
CA LYS A 63 14.16 -2.10 -8.42
C LYS A 63 14.37 -3.60 -8.62
N GLU A 64 14.46 -4.38 -7.54
CA GLU A 64 14.65 -5.84 -7.59
C GLU A 64 13.58 -6.50 -8.46
N ARG A 65 12.31 -6.14 -8.25
CA ARG A 65 11.21 -6.67 -9.05
C ARG A 65 11.30 -6.32 -10.53
N VAL A 66 11.78 -5.12 -10.88
CA VAL A 66 11.99 -4.73 -12.29
C VAL A 66 13.14 -5.54 -12.90
N GLU A 67 14.22 -5.77 -12.15
CA GLU A 67 15.34 -6.61 -12.57
C GLU A 67 14.89 -8.07 -12.81
N ASP A 68 14.06 -8.62 -11.93
CA ASP A 68 13.47 -9.96 -12.09
C ASP A 68 12.63 -10.06 -13.37
N LEU A 69 11.72 -9.08 -13.59
CA LEU A 69 10.87 -9.05 -14.78
C LEU A 69 11.70 -8.91 -16.07
N LEU A 70 12.78 -8.13 -16.05
CA LEU A 70 13.69 -8.03 -17.19
C LEU A 70 14.35 -9.37 -17.48
N ALA A 71 14.86 -10.06 -16.46
CA ALA A 71 15.50 -11.36 -16.60
C ALA A 71 14.52 -12.41 -17.18
N GLU A 72 13.28 -12.44 -16.70
CA GLU A 72 12.22 -13.31 -17.25
C GLU A 72 11.93 -13.03 -18.72
N ARG A 73 11.84 -11.75 -19.10
CA ARG A 73 11.59 -11.33 -20.50
C ARG A 73 12.75 -11.66 -21.41
N GLU A 74 13.98 -11.47 -20.97
CA GLU A 74 15.19 -11.83 -21.72
C GLU A 74 15.31 -13.35 -21.88
N ALA A 75 15.04 -14.13 -20.83
CA ALA A 75 15.02 -15.59 -20.90
C ALA A 75 13.95 -16.09 -21.88
N ALA A 76 12.74 -15.53 -21.84
CA ALA A 76 11.68 -15.85 -22.78
C ALA A 76 12.05 -15.49 -24.23
N ALA A 77 12.71 -14.34 -24.44
CA ALA A 77 13.18 -13.92 -25.76
C ALA A 77 14.29 -14.84 -26.31
N LYS A 78 15.24 -15.27 -25.46
CA LYS A 78 16.28 -16.25 -25.84
C LYS A 78 15.67 -17.62 -26.17
N ALA A 79 14.76 -18.12 -25.35
CA ALA A 79 14.06 -19.38 -25.62
C ALA A 79 13.28 -19.33 -26.94
N ALA A 80 12.65 -18.20 -27.27
CA ALA A 80 11.97 -18.01 -28.55
C ALA A 80 12.94 -17.94 -29.75
N ALA A 81 14.19 -17.51 -29.54
CA ALA A 81 15.21 -17.48 -30.57
C ALA A 81 15.88 -18.84 -30.81
N GLU A 82 15.98 -19.70 -29.80
CA GLU A 82 16.54 -21.07 -29.91
C GLU A 82 15.56 -22.09 -30.52
N VAL A 83 14.25 -21.79 -30.54
CA VAL A 83 13.21 -22.65 -31.13
C VAL A 83 13.00 -22.36 -32.64
N LYS A 84 13.70 -21.37 -33.20
CA LYS A 84 13.72 -21.05 -34.65
C LYS A 84 14.91 -21.67 -35.35
#